data_AF-A0A1I1XPQ4-F1
#
_entry.id   AF-A0A1I1XPQ4-F1
#
_cell.length_a   1.000
_cell.length_b   1.000
_cell.length_c   1.000
_cell.angle_alpha   90.00
_cell.angle_beta   90.00
_cell.angle_gamma   90.00
#
_symmetry.space_group_name_H-M   'P 1'
#
loop_
_entity.id
_entity.type
_entity.pdbx_description
1 polymer ?
#
loop_
_entity_poly.entity_id
_entity_poly.type
_entity_poly.pdbx_seq_one_letter_code
_entity_poly.pdbx_strand_id
1 'polypeptide(L)'
;MRSIVPIAEQLDRALAELAIDHPLNGRIALILVDNGLELMCHQKCADLLFEDRHRNSRRLTPEQRSDARGRAFDRKIQFLKELGHIPPDQVRAMAILHEYRNQLYHVGLRDDPIIGQLAHLYFRLAAGLLESLLGAQRHLRWEPEVVSDAARRLLPELVTTKYRRAQVDLTGLRDRLLAACPQPPMSVERALSAHVLFRVDQAESAFGIIARGRSGTVDPVDTLRTIQLEADTIAAIVRFRRDGDKALKAKGLPPKPLDVDALGMARGTKVLVDLNARLLPGWKPRYPQLPFESWRKRAGSLSAKRTALTALEMFDQIRKEIDQLEEIMAEPIEDMHGWHQHLEDVAMDSR
;
A
#
# COMPACT_ATOMS: atom_id res chain seq x y z
N MET A 1 -2.07 -7.72 28.93
CA MET A 1 -3.20 -6.76 28.92
C MET A 1 -4.30 -7.37 28.08
N ARG A 2 -5.53 -7.49 28.61
CA ARG A 2 -6.67 -8.04 27.85
C ARG A 2 -7.21 -6.90 26.98
N SER A 3 -7.07 -7.03 25.66
CA SER A 3 -7.00 -5.91 24.68
C SER A 3 -8.30 -5.62 23.94
N ILE A 4 -9.40 -6.32 24.22
CA ILE A 4 -10.66 -6.16 23.46
C ILE A 4 -11.26 -4.76 23.64
N VAL A 5 -11.23 -4.19 24.85
CA VAL A 5 -11.81 -2.85 25.10
C VAL A 5 -11.11 -1.78 24.25
N PRO A 6 -9.76 -1.63 24.31
CA PRO A 6 -9.05 -0.69 23.44
C PRO A 6 -9.33 -0.92 21.94
N ILE A 7 -9.39 -2.17 21.48
CA ILE A 7 -9.69 -2.49 20.07
C ILE A 7 -11.11 -2.03 19.70
N ALA A 8 -12.10 -2.31 20.55
CA ALA A 8 -13.48 -1.90 20.33
C ALA A 8 -13.63 -0.37 20.28
N GLU A 9 -12.99 0.34 21.22
CA GLU A 9 -12.98 1.81 21.26
C GLU A 9 -12.31 2.41 20.02
N GLN A 10 -11.22 1.80 19.56
CA GLN A 10 -10.50 2.25 18.38
C GLN A 10 -11.30 2.05 17.09
N LEU A 11 -11.96 0.89 16.94
CA LEU A 11 -12.88 0.65 15.83
C LEU A 11 -14.11 1.56 15.89
N ASP A 12 -14.63 1.86 17.09
CA ASP A 12 -15.70 2.83 17.26
C ASP A 12 -15.30 4.24 16.83
N ARG A 13 -14.11 4.67 17.22
CA ARG A 13 -13.57 5.95 16.77
C ARG A 13 -13.43 5.98 15.26
N ALA A 14 -12.96 4.89 14.64
CA ALA A 14 -12.89 4.79 13.18
C ALA A 14 -14.27 4.95 12.53
N LEU A 15 -15.33 4.37 13.11
CA LEU A 15 -16.71 4.56 12.62
C LEU A 15 -17.15 6.03 12.65
N ALA A 16 -16.83 6.75 13.74
CA ALA A 16 -17.15 8.18 13.85
C ALA A 16 -16.46 9.00 12.76
N GLU A 17 -15.24 8.63 12.40
CA GLU A 17 -14.51 9.27 11.29
C GLU A 17 -15.11 8.90 9.93
N LEU A 18 -15.47 7.63 9.70
CA LEU A 18 -16.10 7.19 8.45
C LEU A 18 -17.47 7.82 8.20
N ALA A 19 -18.16 8.28 9.26
CA ALA A 19 -19.44 8.97 9.15
C ALA A 19 -19.32 10.38 8.54
N ILE A 20 -18.11 10.93 8.47
CA ILE A 20 -17.83 12.25 7.90
C ILE A 20 -17.18 12.04 6.53
N ASP A 21 -17.87 12.41 5.46
CA ASP A 21 -17.37 12.30 4.09
C ASP A 21 -16.33 13.39 3.79
N HIS A 22 -15.11 13.16 4.28
CA HIS A 22 -13.99 14.08 4.12
C HIS A 22 -12.65 13.32 4.08
N PRO A 23 -11.69 13.71 3.21
CA PRO A 23 -10.43 12.98 3.05
C PRO A 23 -9.63 12.79 4.34
N LEU A 24 -9.55 13.82 5.19
CA LEU A 24 -8.84 13.71 6.48
C LEU A 24 -9.47 12.65 7.40
N ASN A 25 -10.79 12.58 7.45
CA ASN A 25 -11.49 11.61 8.28
C ASN A 25 -11.29 10.20 7.73
N GLY A 26 -11.32 10.02 6.40
CA GLY A 26 -10.95 8.75 5.75
C GLY A 26 -9.54 8.29 6.12
N ARG A 27 -8.55 9.21 6.14
CA ARG A 27 -7.17 8.91 6.55
C ARG A 27 -7.07 8.47 8.01
N ILE A 28 -7.71 9.22 8.92
CA ILE A 28 -7.72 8.88 10.35
C ILE A 28 -8.40 7.52 10.56
N ALA A 29 -9.54 7.27 9.90
CA ALA A 29 -10.22 5.98 9.94
C ALA A 29 -9.30 4.85 9.48
N LEU A 30 -8.59 5.00 8.35
CA LEU A 30 -7.66 3.99 7.84
C LEU A 30 -6.58 3.66 8.86
N ILE A 31 -5.97 4.67 9.48
CA ILE A 31 -4.94 4.50 10.51
C ILE A 31 -5.49 3.77 11.75
N LEU A 32 -6.68 4.15 12.21
CA LEU A 32 -7.30 3.55 13.39
C LEU A 32 -7.67 2.09 13.15
N VAL A 33 -8.23 1.78 11.98
CA VAL A 33 -8.57 0.41 11.58
C VAL A 33 -7.31 -0.46 11.49
N ASP A 34 -6.28 0.03 10.82
CA ASP A 34 -5.01 -0.68 10.67
C ASP A 34 -4.40 -1.02 12.03
N ASN A 35 -4.29 -0.02 12.92
CA ASN A 35 -3.78 -0.22 14.28
C ASN A 35 -4.65 -1.20 15.09
N GLY A 36 -5.98 -1.12 14.98
CA GLY A 36 -6.89 -2.06 15.63
C GLY A 36 -6.66 -3.50 15.15
N LEU A 37 -6.49 -3.70 13.85
CA LEU A 37 -6.19 -5.01 13.26
C LEU A 37 -4.80 -5.52 13.63
N GLU A 38 -3.78 -4.65 13.66
CA GLU A 38 -2.44 -5.00 14.14
C GLU A 38 -2.49 -5.52 15.59
N LEU A 39 -3.25 -4.85 16.47
CA LEU A 39 -3.46 -5.28 17.85
C LEU A 39 -4.18 -6.64 17.92
N MET A 40 -5.19 -6.85 17.08
CA MET A 40 -5.89 -8.15 16.98
C MET A 40 -4.94 -9.27 16.58
N CYS A 41 -4.14 -9.07 15.52
CA CYS A 41 -3.13 -10.02 15.07
C CYS A 41 -2.07 -10.28 16.15
N HIS A 42 -1.59 -9.23 16.80
CA HIS A 42 -0.62 -9.34 17.88
C HIS A 42 -1.16 -10.16 19.04
N GLN A 43 -2.41 -9.92 19.46
CA GLN A 43 -3.06 -10.66 20.53
C GLN A 43 -3.18 -12.14 20.18
N LYS A 44 -3.61 -12.46 18.95
CA LYS A 44 -3.70 -13.84 18.49
C LYS A 44 -2.35 -14.55 18.52
N CYS A 45 -1.29 -13.87 18.07
CA CYS A 45 0.07 -14.39 18.13
C CYS A 45 0.53 -14.64 19.57
N ALA A 46 0.21 -13.73 20.50
CA ALA A 46 0.55 -13.87 21.92
C ALA A 46 -0.17 -15.09 22.54
N ASP A 47 -1.44 -15.31 22.19
CA ASP A 47 -2.23 -16.44 22.66
C ASP A 47 -1.65 -17.77 22.15
N LEU A 48 -1.32 -17.85 20.86
CA LEU A 48 -0.71 -19.04 20.26
C LEU A 48 0.67 -19.36 20.89
N LEU A 49 1.47 -18.33 21.16
CA LEU A 49 2.74 -18.49 21.86
C LEU A 49 2.56 -18.94 23.32
N PHE A 50 1.52 -18.45 23.99
CA PHE A 50 1.18 -18.88 25.34
C PHE A 50 0.77 -20.37 25.32
N GLU A 51 -0.11 -20.77 24.40
CA GLU A 51 -0.53 -22.18 24.26
C GLU A 51 0.63 -23.11 23.92
N ASP A 52 1.54 -22.72 23.01
CA ASP A 52 2.72 -23.51 22.62
C ASP A 52 3.69 -23.73 23.79
N ARG A 53 3.75 -22.80 24.76
CA ARG A 53 4.57 -22.94 25.97
C ARG A 53 3.97 -23.89 27.01
N HIS A 54 2.64 -23.97 27.09
CA HIS A 54 1.94 -24.72 28.14
C HIS A 54 1.51 -26.12 27.71
N ARG A 55 1.53 -26.44 26.41
CA ARG A 55 1.29 -27.80 25.92
C ARG A 55 2.60 -28.59 25.90
N ASN A 56 2.54 -29.86 26.32
CA ASN A 56 3.69 -30.79 26.28
C ASN A 56 4.21 -31.07 24.86
N SER A 57 3.42 -30.76 23.82
CA SER A 57 3.88 -30.77 22.42
C SER A 57 4.08 -29.34 21.93
N ARG A 58 5.34 -28.96 21.72
CA ARG A 58 5.72 -27.74 20.99
C ARG A 58 5.27 -27.89 19.54
N ARG A 59 4.21 -27.19 19.15
CA ARG A 59 3.61 -27.26 17.81
C ARG A 59 4.21 -26.25 16.84
N LEU A 60 4.80 -25.16 17.36
CA LEU A 60 5.40 -24.11 16.53
C LEU A 60 6.87 -24.38 16.24
N THR A 61 7.35 -24.03 15.05
CA THR A 61 8.78 -24.03 14.71
C THR A 61 9.51 -22.82 15.33
N PRO A 62 10.85 -22.82 15.43
CA PRO A 62 11.62 -21.64 15.84
C PRO A 62 11.31 -20.40 15.01
N GLU A 63 11.17 -20.55 13.69
CA GLU A 63 10.85 -19.48 12.73
C GLU A 63 9.46 -18.92 13.01
N GLN A 64 8.45 -19.76 13.16
CA GLN A 64 7.09 -19.36 13.50
C GLN A 64 7.02 -18.60 14.83
N ARG A 65 7.81 -19.02 15.83
CA ARG A 65 7.92 -18.27 17.10
C ARG A 65 8.57 -16.91 16.91
N SER A 66 9.54 -16.80 16.03
CA SER A 66 10.19 -15.54 15.68
C SER A 66 9.20 -14.59 15.01
N ASP A 67 8.48 -15.06 14.00
CA ASP A 67 7.48 -14.28 13.26
C ASP A 67 6.35 -13.80 14.18
N ALA A 68 5.86 -14.65 15.07
CA ALA A 68 4.83 -14.30 16.05
C ALA A 68 5.30 -13.21 17.05
N ARG A 69 6.57 -13.25 17.47
CA ARG A 69 7.18 -12.29 18.43
C ARG A 69 7.65 -11.00 17.79
N GLY A 70 7.99 -11.05 16.50
CA GLY A 70 8.56 -9.92 15.76
C GLY A 70 7.63 -8.70 15.74
N ARG A 71 8.18 -7.56 15.32
CA ARG A 71 7.42 -6.31 15.12
C ARG A 71 6.85 -6.17 13.71
N ALA A 72 7.30 -6.98 12.76
CA ALA A 72 6.86 -6.89 11.37
C ALA A 72 5.42 -7.41 11.23
N PHE A 73 4.50 -6.51 10.87
CA PHE A 73 3.09 -6.85 10.68
C PHE A 73 2.90 -7.91 9.59
N ASP A 74 3.57 -7.74 8.44
CA ASP A 74 3.52 -8.69 7.30
C ASP A 74 3.88 -10.13 7.70
N ARG A 75 4.86 -10.29 8.59
CA ARG A 75 5.27 -11.61 9.09
C ARG A 75 4.19 -12.23 9.97
N LYS A 76 3.52 -11.42 10.80
CA LYS A 76 2.41 -11.90 11.65
C LYS A 76 1.20 -12.31 10.82
N ILE A 77 0.79 -11.52 9.84
CA ILE A 77 -0.39 -11.86 9.02
C ILE A 77 -0.14 -13.14 8.21
N GLN A 78 1.08 -13.33 7.70
CA GLN A 78 1.45 -14.55 6.98
C GLN A 78 1.50 -15.77 7.91
N PHE A 79 2.08 -15.63 9.10
CA PHE A 79 2.05 -16.65 10.14
C PHE A 79 0.61 -17.05 10.52
N LEU A 80 -0.28 -16.08 10.73
CA LEU A 80 -1.67 -16.34 11.09
C LEU A 80 -2.48 -16.99 9.96
N LYS A 81 -2.14 -16.73 8.71
CA LYS A 81 -2.70 -17.43 7.55
C LYS A 81 -2.25 -18.88 7.47
N GLU A 82 -0.96 -19.17 7.71
CA GLU A 82 -0.45 -20.55 7.73
C GLU A 82 -1.16 -21.41 8.78
N LEU A 83 -1.61 -20.79 9.88
CA LEU A 83 -2.39 -21.44 10.93
C LEU A 83 -3.92 -21.40 10.71
N GLY A 84 -4.39 -20.85 9.58
CA GLY A 84 -5.80 -20.82 9.21
C GLY A 84 -6.65 -19.80 9.96
N HIS A 85 -6.04 -18.82 10.63
CA HIS A 85 -6.78 -17.75 11.34
C HIS A 85 -7.18 -16.59 10.43
N ILE A 86 -6.48 -16.42 9.31
CA ILE A 86 -6.77 -15.39 8.31
C ILE A 86 -6.89 -16.09 6.94
N PRO A 87 -8.00 -15.87 6.21
CA PRO A 87 -8.16 -16.37 4.84
C PRO A 87 -7.06 -15.83 3.89
N PRO A 88 -6.56 -16.64 2.92
CA PRO A 88 -5.49 -16.21 2.01
C PRO A 88 -5.77 -14.94 1.20
N ASP A 89 -7.01 -14.75 0.75
CA ASP A 89 -7.48 -13.58 0.01
C ASP A 89 -7.48 -12.31 0.87
N GLN A 90 -7.73 -12.44 2.17
CA GLN A 90 -7.70 -11.31 3.10
C GLN A 90 -6.28 -10.87 3.45
N VAL A 91 -5.30 -11.78 3.52
CA VAL A 91 -3.89 -11.40 3.78
C VAL A 91 -3.37 -10.43 2.73
N ARG A 92 -3.65 -10.69 1.45
CA ARG A 92 -3.20 -9.81 0.38
C ARG A 92 -3.85 -8.43 0.49
N ALA A 93 -5.16 -8.38 0.75
CA ALA A 93 -5.87 -7.13 0.97
C ALA A 93 -5.33 -6.35 2.18
N MET A 94 -5.06 -7.02 3.31
CA MET A 94 -4.47 -6.41 4.51
C MET A 94 -3.10 -5.80 4.20
N ALA A 95 -2.22 -6.52 3.49
CA ALA A 95 -0.91 -6.00 3.11
C ALA A 95 -1.01 -4.75 2.23
N ILE A 96 -1.94 -4.75 1.25
CA ILE A 96 -2.19 -3.58 0.40
C ILE A 96 -2.69 -2.40 1.23
N LEU A 97 -3.69 -2.60 2.09
CA LEU A 97 -4.29 -1.54 2.90
C LEU A 97 -3.30 -0.97 3.95
N HIS A 98 -2.43 -1.83 4.49
CA HIS A 98 -1.33 -1.42 5.36
C HIS A 98 -0.29 -0.59 4.61
N GLU A 99 0.03 -0.93 3.35
CA GLU A 99 0.89 -0.11 2.48
C GLU A 99 0.31 1.31 2.31
N TYR A 100 -0.99 1.43 2.03
CA TYR A 100 -1.66 2.74 1.94
C TYR A 100 -1.56 3.53 3.24
N ARG A 101 -1.81 2.89 4.38
CA ARG A 101 -1.66 3.54 5.69
C ARG A 101 -0.22 4.05 5.90
N ASN A 102 0.80 3.31 5.47
CA ASN A 102 2.19 3.75 5.56
C ASN A 102 2.50 4.90 4.60
N GLN A 103 1.90 4.92 3.40
CA GLN A 103 2.06 6.01 2.43
C GLN A 103 1.45 7.33 2.93
N LEU A 104 0.36 7.29 3.71
CA LEU A 104 -0.24 8.48 4.31
C LEU A 104 0.74 9.30 5.17
N TYR A 105 1.81 8.67 5.68
CA TYR A 105 2.86 9.35 6.45
C TYR A 105 3.97 9.98 5.59
N HIS A 106 4.10 9.59 4.32
CA HIS A 106 5.32 9.84 3.54
C HIS A 106 5.10 10.53 2.19
N VAL A 107 3.99 10.27 1.49
CA VAL A 107 3.88 10.61 0.06
C VAL A 107 2.74 11.59 -0.26
N GLY A 108 1.89 11.93 0.72
CA GLY A 108 0.86 12.97 0.54
C GLY A 108 -0.29 12.56 -0.41
N LEU A 109 -1.10 13.56 -0.77
CA LEU A 109 -2.51 13.53 -1.20
C LEU A 109 -2.87 12.72 -2.46
N ARG A 110 -1.99 11.90 -3.04
CA ARG A 110 -2.16 11.36 -4.40
C ARG A 110 -3.37 10.42 -4.54
N ASP A 111 -3.62 9.61 -3.52
CA ASP A 111 -4.72 8.64 -3.50
C ASP A 111 -5.88 9.07 -2.58
N ASP A 112 -5.88 10.32 -2.13
CA ASP A 112 -6.92 10.87 -1.24
C ASP A 112 -8.36 10.63 -1.69
N PRO A 113 -8.71 10.75 -2.99
CA PRO A 113 -10.08 10.54 -3.44
C PRO A 113 -10.66 9.15 -3.13
N ILE A 114 -9.81 8.16 -2.83
CA ILE A 114 -10.25 6.78 -2.54
C ILE A 114 -9.97 6.32 -1.11
N ILE A 115 -9.25 7.11 -0.30
CA ILE A 115 -8.86 6.68 1.05
C ILE A 115 -10.08 6.37 1.92
N GLY A 116 -11.16 7.15 1.79
CA GLY A 116 -12.41 6.87 2.51
C GLY A 116 -12.98 5.49 2.17
N GLN A 117 -13.01 5.12 0.89
CA GLN A 117 -13.51 3.81 0.44
C GLN A 117 -12.59 2.67 0.86
N LEU A 118 -11.28 2.87 0.82
CA LEU A 118 -10.30 1.91 1.35
C LEU A 118 -10.48 1.70 2.86
N ALA A 119 -10.72 2.77 3.62
CA ALA A 119 -10.97 2.69 5.06
C ALA A 119 -12.28 1.95 5.37
N HIS A 120 -13.36 2.16 4.60
CA HIS A 120 -14.59 1.38 4.72
C HIS A 120 -14.35 -0.12 4.44
N LEU A 121 -13.62 -0.44 3.37
CA LEU A 121 -13.27 -1.83 3.05
C LEU A 121 -12.46 -2.46 4.18
N TYR A 122 -11.43 -1.75 4.66
CA TYR A 122 -10.56 -2.25 5.71
C TYR A 122 -11.31 -2.46 7.02
N PHE A 123 -12.22 -1.54 7.36
CA PHE A 123 -13.05 -1.64 8.56
C PHE A 123 -13.89 -2.91 8.54
N ARG A 124 -14.59 -3.17 7.42
CA ARG A 124 -15.42 -4.37 7.27
C ARG A 124 -14.60 -5.64 7.34
N LEU A 125 -13.41 -5.65 6.73
CA LEU A 125 -12.46 -6.76 6.82
C LEU A 125 -12.02 -7.00 8.27
N ALA A 126 -11.60 -5.95 8.98
CA ALA A 126 -11.15 -6.04 10.37
C ALA A 126 -12.27 -6.53 11.30
N ALA A 127 -13.49 -5.98 11.16
CA ALA A 127 -14.65 -6.44 11.92
C ALA A 127 -14.96 -7.93 11.65
N GLY A 128 -14.85 -8.38 10.40
CA GLY A 128 -15.02 -9.78 10.03
C GLY A 128 -14.02 -10.76 10.66
N LEU A 129 -12.83 -10.27 11.04
CA LEU A 129 -11.76 -11.05 11.66
C LEU A 129 -11.78 -11.06 13.19
N LEU A 130 -12.73 -10.37 13.84
CA LEU A 130 -12.80 -10.29 15.30
C LEU A 130 -12.84 -11.67 15.97
N GLU A 131 -13.69 -12.57 15.49
CA GLU A 131 -13.86 -13.88 16.09
C GLU A 131 -12.62 -14.78 15.90
N SER A 132 -12.04 -14.79 14.70
CA SER A 132 -10.88 -15.65 14.41
C SER A 132 -9.62 -15.20 15.16
N LEU A 133 -9.46 -13.89 15.36
CA LEU A 133 -8.29 -13.30 16.00
C LEU A 133 -8.44 -13.12 17.52
N LEU A 134 -9.64 -12.87 18.04
CA LEU A 134 -9.87 -12.60 19.46
C LEU A 134 -10.64 -13.71 20.20
N GLY A 135 -11.07 -14.78 19.51
CA GLY A 135 -11.95 -15.82 20.07
C GLY A 135 -11.48 -16.51 21.36
N ALA A 136 -10.17 -16.51 21.66
CA ALA A 136 -9.61 -17.04 22.89
C ALA A 136 -9.76 -16.09 24.09
N GLN A 137 -9.93 -14.79 23.84
CA GLN A 137 -9.97 -13.72 24.84
C GLN A 137 -11.39 -13.43 25.36
N ARG A 138 -12.26 -14.44 25.46
CA ARG A 138 -13.65 -14.23 25.92
C ARG A 138 -13.72 -13.55 27.27
N HIS A 139 -12.75 -13.77 28.16
CA HIS A 139 -12.79 -13.22 29.51
C HIS A 139 -12.10 -11.87 29.60
N LEU A 140 -12.85 -10.81 29.84
CA LEU A 140 -12.27 -9.50 30.10
C LEU A 140 -11.89 -9.32 31.58
N ARG A 141 -10.77 -8.62 31.82
CA ARG A 141 -10.49 -7.95 33.10
C ARG A 141 -10.42 -6.47 32.78
N TRP A 142 -11.29 -5.69 33.40
CA TRP A 142 -11.32 -4.24 33.26
C TRP A 142 -11.67 -3.62 34.61
N GLU A 143 -11.36 -2.33 34.73
CA GLU A 143 -11.77 -1.48 35.84
C GLU A 143 -12.97 -0.65 35.36
N PRO A 144 -14.14 -0.71 36.02
CA PRO A 144 -15.35 0.01 35.64
C PRO A 144 -15.18 1.51 35.51
N GLU A 145 -14.26 2.13 36.27
CA GLU A 145 -13.96 3.56 36.14
C GLU A 145 -13.27 3.93 34.82
N VAL A 146 -12.70 2.94 34.10
CA VAL A 146 -11.88 3.15 32.89
C VAL A 146 -12.68 2.83 31.61
N VAL A 147 -13.92 2.35 31.72
CA VAL A 147 -14.73 1.97 30.54
C VAL A 147 -15.47 3.18 29.96
N SER A 148 -15.10 3.56 28.73
CA SER A 148 -15.78 4.63 27.99
C SER A 148 -17.22 4.29 27.62
N ASP A 149 -18.01 5.31 27.28
CA ASP A 149 -19.37 5.14 26.79
C ASP A 149 -19.43 4.34 25.49
N ALA A 150 -18.43 4.50 24.62
CA ALA A 150 -18.25 3.71 23.40
C ALA A 150 -18.13 2.21 23.73
N ALA A 151 -17.25 1.87 24.66
CA ALA A 151 -17.08 0.49 25.11
C ALA A 151 -18.36 -0.07 25.74
N ARG A 152 -19.09 0.71 26.56
CA ARG A 152 -20.39 0.27 27.13
C ARG A 152 -21.44 0.00 26.07
N ARG A 153 -21.51 0.83 25.04
CA ARG A 153 -22.45 0.66 23.91
C ARG A 153 -22.13 -0.57 23.07
N LEU A 154 -20.85 -0.82 22.81
CA LEU A 154 -20.40 -1.93 21.97
C LEU A 154 -20.29 -3.27 22.72
N LEU A 155 -20.09 -3.22 24.03
CA LEU A 155 -19.90 -4.38 24.91
C LEU A 155 -20.86 -4.27 26.12
N PRO A 156 -22.17 -4.48 25.91
CA PRO A 156 -23.18 -4.33 26.98
C PRO A 156 -22.94 -5.29 28.16
N GLU A 157 -22.20 -6.38 27.95
CA GLU A 157 -21.81 -7.34 28.98
C GLU A 157 -20.92 -6.70 30.06
N LEU A 158 -20.27 -5.57 29.75
CA LEU A 158 -19.48 -4.80 30.71
C LEU A 158 -20.34 -4.12 31.78
N VAL A 159 -21.62 -3.86 31.49
CA VAL A 159 -22.56 -3.17 32.38
C VAL A 159 -23.18 -4.14 33.39
N THR A 160 -23.46 -5.37 32.95
CA THR A 160 -24.23 -6.34 33.75
C THR A 160 -23.36 -7.27 34.59
N THR A 161 -22.08 -7.45 34.22
CA THR A 161 -21.22 -8.45 34.87
C THR A 161 -20.24 -7.80 35.84
N LYS A 162 -20.32 -8.16 37.13
CA LYS A 162 -19.28 -7.79 38.10
C LYS A 162 -17.94 -8.42 37.70
N TYR A 163 -16.90 -7.57 37.62
CA TYR A 163 -15.46 -7.84 37.57
C TYR A 163 -14.96 -9.26 37.17
N ARG A 164 -14.08 -9.30 36.17
CA ARG A 164 -13.16 -10.41 35.83
C ARG A 164 -13.75 -11.67 35.19
N ARG A 165 -15.06 -11.74 34.90
CA ARG A 165 -15.68 -12.96 34.34
C ARG A 165 -16.64 -12.77 33.15
N ALA A 166 -16.91 -11.54 32.68
CA ALA A 166 -17.75 -11.40 31.48
C ALA A 166 -17.13 -12.13 30.31
N GLN A 167 -17.95 -12.95 29.66
CA GLN A 167 -17.68 -13.44 28.33
C GLN A 167 -18.14 -12.38 27.34
N VAL A 168 -17.23 -11.92 26.49
CA VAL A 168 -17.58 -11.00 25.40
C VAL A 168 -18.21 -11.79 24.26
N ASP A 169 -19.38 -11.34 23.82
CA ASP A 169 -19.97 -11.77 22.55
C ASP A 169 -19.28 -11.06 21.38
N LEU A 170 -18.26 -11.69 20.81
CA LEU A 170 -17.52 -11.15 19.65
C LEU A 170 -18.37 -11.13 18.39
N THR A 171 -19.33 -12.04 18.25
CA THR A 171 -20.25 -12.07 17.12
C THR A 171 -21.20 -10.87 17.21
N GLY A 172 -21.77 -10.63 18.39
CA GLY A 172 -22.57 -9.43 18.65
C GLY A 172 -21.78 -8.13 18.51
N LEU A 173 -20.51 -8.09 18.94
CA LEU A 173 -19.63 -6.93 18.72
C LEU A 173 -19.45 -6.65 17.22
N ARG A 174 -19.10 -7.69 16.43
CA ARG A 174 -18.98 -7.57 14.98
C ARG A 174 -20.27 -7.03 14.37
N ASP A 175 -21.42 -7.61 14.73
CA ASP A 175 -22.69 -7.25 14.14
C ASP A 175 -23.08 -5.80 14.47
N ARG A 176 -22.82 -5.34 15.70
CA ARG A 176 -23.00 -3.93 16.12
C ARG A 176 -22.09 -2.98 15.34
N LEU A 177 -20.82 -3.33 15.18
CA LEU A 177 -19.85 -2.52 14.42
C LEU A 177 -20.22 -2.43 12.93
N LEU A 178 -20.61 -3.55 12.32
CA LEU A 178 -21.04 -3.58 10.92
C LEU A 178 -22.37 -2.84 10.71
N ALA A 179 -23.31 -2.94 11.64
CA ALA A 179 -24.57 -2.21 11.58
C ALA A 179 -24.38 -0.69 11.74
N ALA A 180 -23.40 -0.27 12.55
CA ALA A 180 -23.05 1.13 12.73
C ALA A 180 -22.13 1.68 11.62
N CYS A 181 -21.62 0.83 10.74
CA CYS A 181 -20.75 1.23 9.63
C CYS A 181 -21.55 2.00 8.58
N PRO A 182 -21.23 3.28 8.33
CA PRO A 182 -21.92 4.05 7.29
C PRO A 182 -21.68 3.40 5.93
N GLN A 183 -22.63 3.58 5.01
CA GLN A 183 -22.40 3.20 3.62
C GLN A 183 -21.52 4.26 2.97
N PRO A 184 -20.46 3.87 2.24
CA PRO A 184 -19.66 4.83 1.51
C PRO A 184 -20.51 5.50 0.42
N PRO A 185 -20.22 6.76 0.05
CA PRO A 185 -20.99 7.51 -0.96
C PRO A 185 -20.94 6.86 -2.35
N MET A 186 -19.92 6.04 -2.59
CA MET A 186 -19.73 5.24 -3.79
C MET A 186 -19.22 3.86 -3.38
N SER A 187 -19.59 2.81 -4.13
CA SER A 187 -19.00 1.50 -3.92
C SER A 187 -17.48 1.54 -4.11
N VAL A 188 -16.78 0.68 -3.39
CA VAL A 188 -15.31 0.63 -3.44
C VAL A 188 -14.84 0.40 -4.87
N GLU A 189 -15.45 -0.55 -5.56
CA GLU A 189 -15.09 -0.94 -6.94
C GLU A 189 -15.21 0.24 -7.92
N ARG A 190 -16.29 1.02 -7.80
CA ARG A 190 -16.53 2.17 -8.66
C ARG A 190 -15.59 3.32 -8.34
N ALA A 191 -15.29 3.56 -7.06
CA ALA A 191 -14.33 4.58 -6.64
C ALA A 191 -12.91 4.26 -7.13
N LEU A 192 -12.48 3.00 -6.97
CA LEU A 192 -11.18 2.53 -7.48
C LEU A 192 -11.10 2.63 -9.02
N SER A 193 -12.18 2.26 -9.72
CA SER A 193 -12.27 2.40 -11.17
C SER A 193 -12.11 3.85 -11.62
N ALA A 194 -12.88 4.76 -11.03
CA ALA A 194 -12.84 6.18 -11.37
C ALA A 194 -11.46 6.79 -11.10
N HIS A 195 -10.84 6.44 -9.97
CA HIS A 195 -9.51 6.94 -9.62
C HIS A 195 -8.43 6.45 -10.58
N VAL A 196 -8.45 5.16 -10.98
CA VAL A 196 -7.50 4.66 -11.97
C VAL A 196 -7.68 5.36 -13.31
N LEU A 197 -8.91 5.55 -13.78
CA LEU A 197 -9.16 6.27 -15.04
C LEU A 197 -8.57 7.68 -14.99
N PHE A 198 -8.83 8.41 -13.91
CA PHE A 198 -8.24 9.74 -13.69
C PHE A 198 -6.70 9.70 -13.73
N ARG A 199 -6.09 8.72 -13.04
CA ARG A 199 -4.63 8.55 -13.02
C ARG A 199 -4.05 8.17 -14.39
N VAL A 200 -4.75 7.35 -15.16
CA VAL A 200 -4.35 7.01 -16.54
C VAL A 200 -4.38 8.24 -17.43
N ASP A 201 -5.42 9.07 -17.32
CA ASP A 201 -5.54 10.31 -18.10
C ASP A 201 -4.43 11.31 -17.73
N GLN A 202 -4.08 11.42 -16.45
CA GLN A 202 -2.93 12.22 -16.00
C GLN A 202 -1.61 11.70 -16.57
N ALA A 203 -1.37 10.38 -16.47
CA ALA A 203 -0.14 9.77 -16.97
C ALA A 203 -0.01 9.88 -18.49
N GLU A 204 -1.12 9.72 -19.25
CA GLU A 204 -1.13 9.90 -20.70
C GLU A 204 -0.90 11.36 -21.08
N SER A 205 -1.52 12.30 -20.39
CA SER A 205 -1.29 13.73 -20.60
C SER A 205 0.16 14.12 -20.33
N ALA A 206 0.75 13.61 -19.24
CA ALA A 206 2.16 13.82 -18.89
C ALA A 206 3.09 13.23 -19.95
N PHE A 207 2.81 12.00 -20.40
CA PHE A 207 3.55 11.40 -21.51
C PHE A 207 3.42 12.22 -22.80
N GLY A 208 2.26 12.84 -23.05
CA GLY A 208 2.01 13.71 -24.19
C GLY A 208 3.02 14.86 -24.33
N ILE A 209 3.60 15.34 -23.23
CA ILE A 209 4.64 16.39 -23.21
C ILE A 209 5.92 15.91 -23.93
N ILE A 210 6.29 14.65 -23.70
CA ILE A 210 7.53 14.07 -24.22
C ILE A 210 7.32 13.18 -25.43
N ALA A 211 6.07 12.81 -25.74
CA ALA A 211 5.71 11.73 -26.66
C ALA A 211 6.43 11.81 -28.01
N ARG A 212 6.62 13.01 -28.56
CA ARG A 212 7.25 13.22 -29.88
C ARG A 212 8.73 13.57 -29.85
N GLY A 213 9.38 13.47 -28.69
CA GLY A 213 10.77 13.87 -28.47
C GLY A 213 11.00 15.36 -28.74
N ARG A 214 12.27 15.80 -28.64
CA ARG A 214 12.63 17.22 -28.83
C ARG A 214 12.42 17.71 -30.27
N SER A 215 12.42 16.81 -31.25
CA SER A 215 12.18 17.16 -32.65
C SER A 215 10.70 17.34 -32.99
N GLY A 216 9.79 16.88 -32.12
CA GLY A 216 8.35 16.87 -32.40
C GLY A 216 7.90 15.85 -33.46
N THR A 217 8.81 14.98 -33.91
CA THR A 217 8.58 14.02 -35.02
C THR A 217 8.80 12.56 -34.63
N VAL A 218 9.29 12.27 -33.43
CA VAL A 218 9.55 10.89 -32.99
C VAL A 218 8.24 10.15 -32.79
N ASP A 219 8.19 8.88 -33.18
CA ASP A 219 7.03 8.03 -32.91
C ASP A 219 6.86 7.85 -31.38
N PRO A 220 5.65 8.02 -30.82
CA PRO A 220 5.43 7.87 -29.39
C PRO A 220 5.84 6.51 -28.80
N VAL A 221 5.72 5.42 -29.55
CA VAL A 221 6.15 4.09 -29.07
C VAL A 221 7.67 4.03 -28.99
N ASP A 222 8.38 4.65 -29.93
CA ASP A 222 9.85 4.75 -29.90
C ASP A 222 10.34 5.63 -28.76
N THR A 223 9.66 6.75 -28.49
CA THR A 223 9.91 7.57 -27.29
C THR A 223 9.72 6.74 -26.02
N LEU A 224 8.58 6.05 -25.87
CA LEU A 224 8.30 5.20 -24.72
C LEU A 224 9.38 4.11 -24.55
N ARG A 225 9.84 3.52 -25.65
CA ARG A 225 10.91 2.51 -25.62
C ARG A 225 12.23 3.12 -25.15
N THR A 226 12.55 4.32 -25.61
CA THR A 226 13.79 5.02 -25.25
C THR A 226 13.83 5.36 -23.77
N ILE A 227 12.75 5.94 -23.21
CA ILE A 227 12.72 6.31 -21.78
C ILE A 227 12.82 5.08 -20.86
N GLN A 228 12.19 3.95 -21.24
CA GLN A 228 12.30 2.71 -20.48
C GLN A 228 13.73 2.16 -20.52
N LEU A 229 14.37 2.23 -21.68
CA LEU A 229 15.72 1.76 -21.88
C LEU A 229 16.73 2.54 -21.04
N GLU A 230 16.60 3.86 -21.04
CA GLU A 230 17.44 4.74 -20.24
C GLU A 230 17.24 4.49 -18.75
N ALA A 231 15.99 4.41 -18.28
CA ALA A 231 15.68 4.14 -16.88
C ALA A 231 16.23 2.78 -16.42
N ASP A 232 16.05 1.72 -17.21
CA ASP A 232 16.59 0.39 -16.89
C ASP A 232 18.13 0.38 -16.92
N THR A 233 18.75 1.15 -17.82
CA THR A 233 20.21 1.29 -17.90
C THR A 233 20.75 1.98 -16.66
N ILE A 234 20.13 3.08 -16.22
CA ILE A 234 20.48 3.79 -14.99
C ILE A 234 20.32 2.86 -13.78
N ALA A 235 19.20 2.15 -13.68
CA ALA A 235 18.98 1.18 -12.61
C ALA A 235 20.04 0.07 -12.59
N ALA A 236 20.48 -0.41 -13.77
CA ALA A 236 21.56 -1.40 -13.89
C ALA A 236 22.91 -0.84 -13.43
N ILE A 237 23.24 0.41 -13.77
CA ILE A 237 24.46 1.10 -13.32
C ILE A 237 24.45 1.22 -11.79
N VAL A 238 23.35 1.69 -11.21
CA VAL A 238 23.18 1.82 -9.75
C VAL A 238 23.32 0.47 -9.06
N ARG A 239 22.70 -0.60 -9.61
CA ARG A 239 22.82 -1.96 -9.05
C ARG A 239 24.27 -2.46 -9.10
N PHE A 240 24.92 -2.36 -10.25
CA PHE A 240 26.32 -2.75 -10.42
C PHE A 240 27.21 -2.00 -9.43
N ARG A 241 26.94 -0.71 -9.21
CA ARG A 241 27.71 0.10 -8.27
C ARG A 241 27.48 -0.34 -6.83
N ARG A 242 26.24 -0.57 -6.42
CA ARG A 242 25.91 -1.05 -5.07
C ARG A 242 26.62 -2.37 -4.75
N ASP A 243 26.69 -3.28 -5.71
CA ASP A 243 27.37 -4.57 -5.54
C ASP A 243 28.90 -4.39 -5.46
N GLY A 244 29.45 -3.46 -6.26
CA GLY A 244 30.85 -3.04 -6.15
C GLY A 244 31.20 -2.43 -4.79
N ASP A 245 30.36 -1.54 -4.27
CA ASP A 245 30.56 -0.90 -2.96
C ASP A 245 30.48 -1.91 -1.80
N LYS A 246 29.57 -2.88 -1.88
CA LYS A 246 29.55 -4.01 -0.94
C LYS A 246 30.86 -4.80 -0.96
N ALA A 247 31.41 -5.05 -2.16
CA ALA A 247 32.68 -5.74 -2.31
C ALA A 247 33.88 -4.93 -1.79
N LEU A 248 33.88 -3.59 -2.00
CA LEU A 248 34.89 -2.70 -1.43
C LEU A 248 34.82 -2.66 0.10
N LYS A 249 33.60 -2.54 0.65
CA LYS A 249 33.36 -2.56 2.10
C LYS A 249 33.83 -3.86 2.74
N ALA A 250 33.60 -5.00 2.09
CA ALA A 250 34.11 -6.30 2.54
C ALA A 250 35.65 -6.38 2.57
N LYS A 251 36.33 -5.53 1.79
CA LYS A 251 37.80 -5.40 1.76
C LYS A 251 38.32 -4.27 2.66
N GLY A 252 37.48 -3.62 3.44
CA GLY A 252 37.85 -2.46 4.27
C GLY A 252 38.18 -1.19 3.47
N LEU A 253 37.79 -1.13 2.19
CA LEU A 253 38.01 0.03 1.33
C LEU A 253 36.76 0.94 1.33
N PRO A 254 36.94 2.26 1.23
CA PRO A 254 35.80 3.17 1.14
C PRO A 254 35.04 2.99 -0.18
N PRO A 255 33.71 3.15 -0.18
CA PRO A 255 32.92 3.17 -1.41
C PRO A 255 33.33 4.35 -2.27
N LYS A 256 33.18 4.22 -3.59
CA LYS A 256 33.44 5.33 -4.51
C LYS A 256 32.14 6.10 -4.74
N PRO A 257 32.14 7.44 -4.57
CA PRO A 257 30.92 8.23 -4.79
C PRO A 257 30.38 7.99 -6.20
N LEU A 258 29.06 7.88 -6.28
CA LEU A 258 28.32 7.88 -7.53
C LEU A 258 27.51 9.18 -7.56
N ASP A 259 27.76 9.98 -8.57
CA ASP A 259 26.95 11.15 -8.86
C ASP A 259 25.75 10.66 -9.69
N VAL A 260 24.60 10.52 -9.02
CA VAL A 260 23.35 10.06 -9.65
C VAL A 260 22.79 11.13 -10.57
N ASP A 261 22.99 12.40 -10.23
CA ASP A 261 22.53 13.55 -11.02
C ASP A 261 23.31 13.59 -12.36
N ALA A 262 24.60 13.26 -12.33
CA ALA A 262 25.40 13.10 -13.55
C ALA A 262 24.94 11.95 -14.46
N LEU A 263 24.32 10.90 -13.92
CA LEU A 263 23.73 9.83 -14.74
C LEU A 263 22.44 10.29 -15.41
N GLY A 264 21.66 11.12 -14.73
CA GLY A 264 20.49 11.80 -15.28
C GLY A 264 20.83 12.66 -16.48
N MET A 265 21.84 13.53 -16.33
CA MET A 265 22.37 14.37 -17.42
C MET A 265 22.93 13.59 -18.62
N ALA A 266 23.22 12.30 -18.47
CA ALA A 266 23.71 11.45 -19.55
C ALA A 266 22.58 10.88 -20.43
N ARG A 267 21.31 11.11 -20.11
CA ARG A 267 20.15 10.72 -20.94
C ARG A 267 20.26 11.27 -22.36
N GLY A 268 19.82 10.47 -23.33
CA GLY A 268 19.96 10.77 -24.76
C GLY A 268 21.40 10.79 -25.30
N THR A 269 22.43 10.57 -24.46
CA THR A 269 23.82 10.54 -24.95
C THR A 269 24.19 9.18 -25.54
N LYS A 270 25.10 9.20 -26.52
CA LYS A 270 25.68 7.97 -27.09
C LYS A 270 26.33 7.07 -26.02
N VAL A 271 26.84 7.66 -24.94
CA VAL A 271 27.48 6.92 -23.84
C VAL A 271 26.49 5.97 -23.17
N LEU A 272 25.26 6.42 -22.87
CA LEU A 272 24.23 5.53 -22.30
C LEU A 272 23.79 4.46 -23.28
N VAL A 273 23.68 4.79 -24.58
CA VAL A 273 23.33 3.82 -25.64
C VAL A 273 24.37 2.70 -25.72
N ASP A 274 25.67 3.05 -25.71
CA ASP A 274 26.77 2.08 -25.76
C ASP A 274 26.85 1.23 -24.47
N LEU A 275 26.57 1.85 -23.30
CA LEU A 275 26.52 1.15 -22.02
C LEU A 275 25.37 0.15 -21.95
N ASN A 276 24.21 0.51 -22.50
CA ASN A 276 23.04 -0.36 -22.52
C ASN A 276 23.35 -1.70 -23.23
N ALA A 277 23.99 -1.66 -24.41
CA ALA A 277 24.35 -2.89 -25.14
C ALA A 277 25.25 -3.84 -24.32
N ARG A 278 26.04 -3.29 -23.39
CA ARG A 278 26.92 -4.05 -22.49
C ARG A 278 26.20 -4.54 -21.24
N LEU A 279 25.37 -3.69 -20.63
CA LEU A 279 24.74 -3.96 -19.33
C LEU A 279 23.45 -4.76 -19.43
N LEU A 280 22.71 -4.59 -20.53
CA LEU A 280 21.39 -5.19 -20.75
C LEU A 280 21.32 -5.92 -22.11
N PRO A 281 22.15 -6.95 -22.32
CA PRO A 281 22.12 -7.71 -23.56
C PRO A 281 20.74 -8.39 -23.74
N GLY A 282 20.10 -8.16 -24.89
CA GLY A 282 18.77 -8.72 -25.17
C GLY A 282 17.62 -8.03 -24.43
N TRP A 283 17.82 -6.78 -24.00
CA TRP A 283 16.80 -5.97 -23.33
C TRP A 283 15.46 -5.96 -24.09
N LYS A 284 14.37 -6.05 -23.32
CA LYS A 284 13.00 -5.95 -23.82
C LYS A 284 12.26 -4.89 -23.01
N PRO A 285 11.51 -3.98 -23.66
CA PRO A 285 10.72 -2.99 -22.93
C PRO A 285 9.64 -3.69 -22.09
N ARG A 286 9.36 -3.13 -20.91
CA ARG A 286 8.23 -3.56 -20.08
C ARG A 286 6.91 -3.31 -20.81
N TYR A 287 6.82 -2.18 -21.48
CA TYR A 287 5.69 -1.75 -22.31
C TYR A 287 6.16 -1.65 -23.77
N PRO A 288 5.91 -2.68 -24.61
CA PRO A 288 6.24 -2.64 -26.03
C PRO A 288 5.28 -1.76 -26.85
N GLN A 289 4.18 -1.32 -26.24
CA GLN A 289 3.15 -0.45 -26.79
C GLN A 289 2.69 0.51 -25.68
N LEU A 290 2.03 1.61 -26.07
CA LEU A 290 1.46 2.55 -25.11
C LEU A 290 0.43 1.83 -24.22
N PRO A 291 0.60 1.85 -22.88
CA PRO A 291 -0.21 1.02 -21.99
C PRO A 291 -1.58 1.63 -21.64
N PHE A 292 -1.82 2.90 -21.99
CA PHE A 292 -2.98 3.67 -21.53
C PHE A 292 -4.33 3.02 -21.85
N GLU A 293 -4.53 2.57 -23.09
CA GLU A 293 -5.78 1.92 -23.50
C GLU A 293 -6.00 0.58 -22.77
N SER A 294 -4.92 -0.18 -22.55
CA SER A 294 -4.97 -1.42 -21.76
C SER A 294 -5.34 -1.14 -20.31
N TRP A 295 -4.76 -0.09 -19.72
CA TRP A 295 -5.09 0.35 -18.37
C TRP A 295 -6.53 0.83 -18.25
N ARG A 296 -7.06 1.59 -19.22
CA ARG A 296 -8.48 2.01 -19.24
C ARG A 296 -9.43 0.82 -19.27
N LYS A 297 -9.18 -0.17 -20.13
CA LYS A 297 -9.96 -1.42 -20.18
C LYS A 297 -9.94 -2.16 -18.85
N ARG A 298 -8.75 -2.28 -18.25
CA ARG A 298 -8.57 -2.89 -16.93
C ARG A 298 -9.31 -2.11 -15.84
N ALA A 299 -9.21 -0.78 -15.83
CA ALA A 299 -9.89 0.09 -14.90
C ALA A 299 -11.41 -0.02 -15.01
N GLY A 300 -11.96 -0.06 -16.22
CA GLY A 300 -13.40 -0.27 -16.46
C GLY A 300 -13.89 -1.63 -15.98
N SER A 301 -13.02 -2.64 -15.93
CA SER A 301 -13.37 -3.96 -15.39
C SER A 301 -13.39 -4.03 -13.85
N LEU A 302 -12.87 -3.01 -13.15
CA LEU A 302 -12.87 -2.96 -11.68
C LEU A 302 -14.29 -2.89 -11.13
N SER A 303 -15.16 -2.06 -11.73
CA SER A 303 -16.56 -1.93 -11.31
C SER A 303 -17.40 -3.19 -11.53
N ALA A 304 -16.92 -4.10 -12.39
CA ALA A 304 -17.57 -5.37 -12.69
C ALA A 304 -17.05 -6.54 -11.83
N LYS A 305 -16.09 -6.31 -10.92
CA LYS A 305 -15.57 -7.37 -10.06
C LYS A 305 -16.63 -7.82 -9.06
N ARG A 306 -16.64 -9.13 -8.79
CA ARG A 306 -17.58 -9.76 -7.87
C ARG A 306 -17.40 -9.32 -6.42
N THR A 307 -16.18 -8.96 -6.04
CA THR A 307 -15.84 -8.56 -4.67
C THR A 307 -14.90 -7.36 -4.65
N ALA A 308 -15.04 -6.52 -3.63
CA ALA A 308 -14.17 -5.39 -3.37
C ALA A 308 -12.70 -5.80 -3.16
N LEU A 309 -12.43 -6.99 -2.62
CA LEU A 309 -11.06 -7.49 -2.42
C LEU A 309 -10.35 -7.76 -3.76
N THR A 310 -11.04 -8.43 -4.70
CA THR A 310 -10.48 -8.66 -6.04
C THR A 310 -10.33 -7.35 -6.82
N ALA A 311 -11.23 -6.39 -6.62
CA ALA A 311 -11.08 -5.05 -7.18
C ALA A 311 -9.84 -4.34 -6.60
N LEU A 312 -9.62 -4.40 -5.28
CA LEU A 312 -8.47 -3.81 -4.59
C LEU A 312 -7.13 -4.36 -5.12
N GLU A 313 -7.02 -5.68 -5.31
CA GLU A 313 -5.80 -6.30 -5.84
C GLU A 313 -5.49 -5.84 -7.27
N MET A 314 -6.51 -5.84 -8.13
CA MET A 314 -6.35 -5.39 -9.51
C MET A 314 -6.04 -3.89 -9.58
N PHE A 315 -6.67 -3.11 -8.71
CA PHE A 315 -6.39 -1.69 -8.53
C PHE A 315 -4.93 -1.44 -8.14
N ASP A 316 -4.43 -2.09 -7.09
CA ASP A 316 -3.04 -1.95 -6.64
C ASP A 316 -2.03 -2.32 -7.73
N GLN A 317 -2.33 -3.36 -8.52
CA GLN A 317 -1.50 -3.76 -9.64
C GLN A 317 -1.45 -2.69 -10.75
N ILE A 318 -2.61 -2.13 -11.16
CA ILE A 318 -2.63 -1.07 -12.18
C ILE A 318 -1.96 0.20 -11.66
N ARG A 319 -2.23 0.58 -10.40
CA ARG A 319 -1.58 1.73 -9.76
C ARG A 319 -0.06 1.60 -9.79
N LYS A 320 0.49 0.45 -9.38
CA LYS A 320 1.94 0.20 -9.39
C LYS A 320 2.54 0.30 -10.79
N GLU A 321 1.83 -0.14 -11.82
CA GLU A 321 2.26 0.02 -13.22
C GLU A 321 2.27 1.49 -13.66
N ILE A 322 1.24 2.26 -13.29
CA ILE A 322 1.18 3.71 -13.56
C ILE A 322 2.30 4.44 -12.82
N ASP A 323 2.48 4.17 -11.52
CA ASP A 323 3.51 4.78 -10.69
C ASP A 323 4.91 4.55 -11.25
N GLN A 324 5.19 3.33 -11.71
CA GLN A 324 6.46 3.00 -12.36
C GLN A 324 6.68 3.77 -13.66
N LEU A 325 5.64 3.96 -14.48
CA LEU A 325 5.77 4.75 -15.69
C LEU A 325 5.98 6.23 -15.38
N GLU A 326 5.20 6.79 -14.45
CA GLU A 326 5.34 8.17 -14.01
C GLU A 326 6.74 8.45 -13.44
N GLU A 327 7.29 7.54 -12.63
CA GLU A 327 8.65 7.64 -12.08
C GLU A 327 9.72 7.75 -13.18
N ILE A 328 9.64 6.92 -14.23
CA ILE A 328 10.63 6.96 -15.32
C ILE A 328 10.42 8.14 -16.30
N MET A 329 9.23 8.73 -16.31
CA MET A 329 8.90 9.90 -17.15
C MET A 329 9.25 11.23 -16.49
N ALA A 330 9.35 11.30 -15.16
CA ALA A 330 9.52 12.54 -14.41
C ALA A 330 10.67 13.40 -14.94
N GLU A 331 11.87 12.84 -15.02
CA GLU A 331 13.07 13.55 -15.48
C GLU A 331 13.00 13.92 -16.98
N PRO A 332 12.63 13.02 -17.92
CA PRO A 332 12.39 13.41 -19.31
C PRO A 332 11.39 14.56 -19.51
N ILE A 333 10.36 14.66 -18.65
CA ILE A 333 9.38 15.76 -18.69
C ILE A 333 10.05 17.07 -18.25
N GLU A 334 10.81 17.04 -17.15
CA GLU A 334 11.58 18.21 -16.67
C GLU A 334 12.58 18.69 -17.73
N ASP A 335 13.30 17.77 -18.37
CA ASP A 335 14.20 18.07 -19.48
C ASP A 335 13.50 18.74 -20.66
N MET A 336 12.28 18.30 -20.99
CA MET A 336 11.50 18.89 -22.07
C MET A 336 11.03 20.31 -21.73
N HIS A 337 10.62 20.54 -20.48
CA HIS A 337 10.27 21.88 -20.01
C HIS A 337 11.47 22.82 -20.08
N GLY A 338 12.65 22.39 -19.62
CA GLY A 338 13.88 23.17 -19.72
C GLY A 338 14.26 23.49 -21.17
N TRP A 339 14.07 22.54 -22.08
CA TRP A 339 14.29 22.76 -23.51
C TRP A 339 13.33 23.80 -24.11
N HIS A 340 12.04 23.73 -23.78
CA HIS A 340 11.07 24.72 -24.25
C HIS A 340 11.38 26.12 -23.72
N GLN A 341 11.73 26.26 -22.44
CA GLN A 341 12.15 27.54 -21.87
C GLN A 341 13.36 28.12 -22.61
N HIS A 342 14.37 27.29 -22.89
CA HIS A 342 15.55 27.73 -23.64
C HIS A 342 15.19 28.25 -25.04
N LEU A 343 14.28 27.57 -25.75
CA LEU A 343 13.83 28.03 -27.07
C LEU A 343 13.07 29.36 -27.00
N GLU A 344 12.25 29.57 -25.96
CA GLU A 344 11.56 30.83 -25.73
C GLU A 344 12.55 31.97 -25.46
N ASP A 345 13.55 31.74 -24.62
CA ASP A 345 14.58 32.72 -24.29
C ASP A 345 15.37 33.14 -25.53
N VAL A 346 15.82 32.17 -26.35
CA VAL A 346 16.53 32.44 -27.61
C VAL A 346 15.66 33.23 -28.61
N ALA A 347 14.36 32.92 -28.66
CA ALA A 347 13.42 33.63 -29.51
C ALA A 347 13.15 35.07 -29.04
N MET A 348 13.20 35.32 -27.73
CA MET A 348 13.07 36.66 -27.16
C MET A 348 14.33 37.51 -27.39
N ASP A 349 15.52 36.94 -27.23
CA ASP A 349 16.80 37.64 -27.47
C ASP A 349 17.01 38.02 -28.95
N SER A 350 16.29 37.34 -29.85
CA SER A 350 16.34 37.60 -31.30
C SER A 350 15.37 38.69 -31.78
N ARG A 351 14.55 39.27 -30.88
CA ARG A 351 13.60 40.37 -31.16
C ARG A 351 14.14 41.69 -30.65
#